data_AF-A0A730SYU9-F1
#
_entry.id   AF-A0A730SYU9-F1
#
_cell.length_a   1.000
_cell.length_b   1.000
_cell.length_c   1.000
_cell.angle_alpha   90.00
_cell.angle_beta   90.00
_cell.angle_gamma   90.00
#
_symmetry.space_group_name_H-M   'P 1'
#
loop_
_entity.id
_entity.type
_entity.pdbx_description
1 polymer ?
#
loop_
_entity_poly.entity_id
_entity_poly.type
_entity_poly.pdbx_seq_one_letter_code
_entity_poly.pdbx_strand_id
1 'polypeptide(L)'
;MDQVRAYYTENFIRVYQAYSDEIADSVLKNKTFVSPPFNMARMTWIKPSFLWMMYRSHWGTKDPGQKRILAIDIARTDFDTIFEKSVINNHDKNHNLSSNSWKEAVKKSDIIIQWDPERDIYLNKLNYRTIQI
;
A
#
# COMPACT_ATOMS: atom_id res chain seq x y z
N MET A 1 -6.80 -3.04 19.41
CA MET A 1 -6.41 -1.91 18.56
C MET A 1 -5.70 -2.48 17.35
N ASP A 2 -6.04 -2.04 16.14
CA ASP A 2 -5.38 -2.51 14.92
C ASP A 2 -3.94 -1.94 14.86
N GLN A 3 -2.98 -2.70 14.33
CA GLN A 3 -1.55 -2.36 14.34
C GLN A 3 -0.98 -2.35 12.92
N VAL A 4 -0.13 -1.37 12.63
CA VAL A 4 0.67 -1.36 11.40
C VAL A 4 1.85 -2.29 11.58
N ARG A 5 1.92 -3.35 10.76
CA ARG A 5 3.02 -4.32 10.78
C ARG A 5 3.89 -4.12 9.54
N ALA A 6 5.16 -3.84 9.77
CA ALA A 6 6.13 -3.53 8.73
C ALA A 6 7.53 -3.91 9.20
N TYR A 7 8.46 -4.02 8.25
CA TYR A 7 9.87 -3.93 8.57
C TYR A 7 10.25 -2.45 8.68
N TYR A 8 10.86 -2.05 9.79
CA TYR A 8 11.22 -0.65 10.03
C TYR A 8 12.44 -0.54 10.94
N THR A 9 13.06 0.63 10.91
CA THR A 9 14.11 1.08 11.81
C THR A 9 13.70 2.43 12.41
N GLU A 10 14.60 3.05 13.18
CA GLU A 10 14.41 4.43 13.64
C GLU A 10 14.32 5.43 12.46
N ASN A 11 14.94 5.12 11.32
CA ASN A 11 15.07 6.06 10.20
C ASN A 11 14.06 5.81 9.08
N PHE A 12 13.66 4.55 8.84
CA PHE A 12 12.76 4.22 7.74
C PHE A 12 11.71 3.17 8.10
N ILE A 13 10.66 3.13 7.31
CA ILE A 13 9.70 2.03 7.23
C ILE A 13 9.63 1.53 5.79
N ARG A 14 9.65 0.21 5.63
CA ARG A 14 9.57 -0.44 4.32
C ARG A 14 8.14 -0.67 3.91
N VAL A 15 7.83 -0.31 2.68
CA VAL A 15 6.59 -0.65 2.00
C VAL A 15 6.86 -1.40 0.70
N TYR A 16 5.84 -2.09 0.22
CA TYR A 16 5.93 -2.92 -0.97
C TYR A 16 4.91 -2.50 -2.03
N GLN A 17 5.37 -2.53 -3.28
CA GLN A 17 4.55 -2.31 -4.47
C GLN A 17 4.96 -3.31 -5.56
N ALA A 18 4.04 -3.63 -6.46
CA ALA A 18 4.28 -4.56 -7.55
C ALA A 18 4.21 -3.86 -8.90
N TYR A 19 5.19 -4.13 -9.76
CA TYR A 19 5.36 -3.47 -11.04
C TYR A 19 5.81 -4.43 -12.15
N SER A 20 5.76 -3.94 -13.39
CA SER A 20 6.31 -4.61 -14.57
C SER A 20 7.85 -4.56 -14.57
N ASP A 21 8.48 -5.25 -15.52
CA ASP A 21 9.94 -5.24 -15.61
C ASP A 21 10.44 -3.84 -15.96
N GLU A 22 9.76 -3.16 -16.87
CA GLU A 22 10.15 -1.85 -17.39
C GLU A 22 10.16 -0.79 -16.27
N ILE A 23 9.14 -0.78 -15.41
CA ILE A 23 9.09 0.12 -14.26
C ILE A 23 10.14 -0.29 -13.22
N ALA A 24 10.26 -1.58 -12.91
CA ALA A 24 11.23 -2.05 -11.92
C ALA A 24 12.68 -1.76 -12.33
N ASP A 25 13.03 -1.99 -13.59
CA ASP A 25 14.37 -1.70 -14.13
C ASP A 25 14.65 -0.20 -14.14
N SER A 26 13.67 0.63 -14.52
CA SER A 26 13.79 2.08 -14.44
C SER A 26 14.06 2.55 -13.00
N VAL A 27 13.32 2.03 -12.02
CA VAL A 27 13.50 2.38 -10.60
C VAL A 27 14.86 1.93 -10.09
N LEU A 28 15.29 0.70 -10.40
CA LEU A 28 16.56 0.17 -9.95
C LEU A 28 17.76 0.95 -10.50
N LYS A 29 17.65 1.40 -11.76
CA LYS A 29 18.65 2.23 -12.43
C LYS A 29 18.71 3.64 -11.86
N ASN A 30 17.57 4.30 -11.68
CA ASN A 30 17.50 5.71 -11.28
C ASN A 30 17.44 5.93 -9.76
N LYS A 31 17.23 4.87 -8.97
CA LYS A 31 16.97 4.92 -7.52
C LYS A 31 15.78 5.79 -7.13
N THR A 32 14.88 6.02 -8.08
CA THR A 32 13.63 6.76 -7.90
C THR A 32 12.65 6.40 -9.02
N PHE A 33 11.38 6.72 -8.84
CA PHE A 33 10.37 6.55 -9.89
C PHE A 33 10.52 7.66 -10.94
N VAL A 34 10.64 7.25 -12.20
CA VAL A 34 10.75 8.15 -13.35
C VAL A 34 9.60 7.92 -14.32
N SER A 35 8.99 9.01 -14.77
CA SER A 35 7.95 9.00 -15.79
C SER A 35 8.52 9.45 -17.15
N PRO A 36 8.35 8.68 -18.23
CA PRO A 36 7.92 7.27 -18.29
C PRO A 36 9.00 6.29 -17.79
N PRO A 37 8.65 5.01 -17.47
CA PRO A 37 7.35 4.35 -17.67
C PRO A 37 6.40 4.42 -16.47
N PHE A 38 6.81 4.98 -15.33
CA PHE A 38 5.91 5.13 -14.19
C PHE A 38 4.89 6.24 -14.43
N ASN A 39 3.61 6.02 -14.10
CA ASN A 39 2.57 7.04 -14.26
C ASN A 39 2.35 7.81 -12.94
N MET A 40 2.84 9.05 -12.89
CA MET A 40 2.73 9.93 -11.71
C MET A 40 1.30 10.38 -11.40
N ALA A 41 0.38 10.34 -12.37
CA ALA A 41 -1.01 10.76 -12.20
C ALA A 41 -1.91 9.63 -11.67
N ARG A 42 -1.41 8.39 -11.63
CA ARG A 42 -2.18 7.23 -11.15
C ARG A 42 -2.00 7.10 -9.64
N MET A 43 -3.11 7.08 -8.90
CA MET A 43 -3.10 6.69 -7.49
C MET A 43 -2.51 5.28 -7.34
N THR A 44 -1.59 5.11 -6.39
CA THR A 44 -0.94 3.83 -6.11
C THR A 44 -1.08 3.45 -4.66
N TRP A 45 -1.23 2.16 -4.40
CA TRP A 45 -1.29 1.62 -3.05
C TRP A 45 0.11 1.21 -2.59
N ILE A 46 0.49 1.60 -1.37
CA ILE A 46 1.66 1.06 -0.67
C ILE A 46 1.21 0.07 0.41
N LYS A 47 2.01 -0.97 0.65
CA LYS A 47 1.68 -2.03 1.63
C LYS A 47 2.87 -2.23 2.56
N PRO A 48 2.77 -1.87 3.85
CA PRO A 48 3.85 -2.16 4.80
C PRO A 48 4.04 -3.67 5.06
N SER A 49 2.96 -4.46 4.96
CA SER A 49 3.04 -5.92 5.08
C SER A 49 3.48 -6.58 3.78
N PHE A 50 4.56 -7.37 3.88
CA PHE A 50 5.07 -8.17 2.77
C PHE A 50 4.06 -9.23 2.32
N LEU A 51 3.47 -9.98 3.26
CA LEU A 51 2.54 -11.06 2.94
C LEU A 51 1.20 -10.53 2.40
N TRP A 52 0.79 -9.34 2.82
CA TRP A 52 -0.32 -8.66 2.18
C TRP A 52 -0.02 -8.31 0.72
N MET A 53 1.19 -7.82 0.42
CA MET A 53 1.62 -7.59 -0.95
C MET A 53 1.67 -8.90 -1.75
N MET A 54 2.21 -9.99 -1.19
CA MET A 54 2.26 -11.29 -1.87
C MET A 54 0.87 -11.85 -2.18
N TYR A 55 -0.10 -11.68 -1.28
CA TYR A 55 -1.49 -12.03 -1.56
C TYR A 55 -2.07 -11.21 -2.71
N ARG A 56 -1.77 -9.91 -2.76
CA ARG A 56 -2.33 -9.01 -3.79
C ARG A 56 -1.75 -9.28 -5.17
N SER A 57 -0.47 -9.63 -5.27
CA SER A 57 0.21 -10.00 -6.52
C SER A 57 0.21 -11.50 -6.83
N HIS A 58 -0.30 -12.34 -5.93
CA HIS A 58 -0.16 -13.81 -5.99
C HIS A 58 1.31 -14.22 -6.21
N TRP A 59 2.20 -13.76 -5.34
CA TRP A 59 3.65 -13.98 -5.46
C TRP A 59 4.24 -13.49 -6.81
N GLY A 60 3.67 -12.43 -7.38
CA GLY A 60 4.10 -11.86 -8.66
C GLY A 60 3.59 -12.61 -9.90
N THR A 61 2.70 -13.58 -9.74
CA THR A 61 2.19 -14.37 -10.89
C THR A 61 0.80 -13.95 -11.36
N LYS A 62 0.11 -13.07 -10.62
CA LYS A 62 -1.27 -12.68 -10.92
C LYS A 62 -1.45 -11.88 -12.21
N ASP A 63 -0.49 -11.00 -12.51
CA ASP A 63 -0.58 -10.01 -13.58
C ASP A 63 0.84 -9.72 -14.10
N PRO A 64 1.12 -9.81 -15.41
CA PRO A 64 2.43 -9.48 -15.99
C PRO A 64 2.92 -8.07 -15.64
N GLY A 65 2.01 -7.13 -15.41
CA GLY A 65 2.31 -5.76 -14.97
C GLY A 65 2.64 -5.63 -13.47
N GLN A 66 2.61 -6.73 -12.70
CA GLN A 66 2.85 -6.77 -11.25
C GLN A 66 3.79 -7.93 -10.86
N LYS A 67 4.70 -8.29 -11.75
CA LYS A 67 5.62 -9.42 -11.58
C LYS A 67 6.78 -9.18 -10.62
N ARG A 68 7.23 -7.93 -10.48
CA ARG A 68 8.37 -7.57 -9.63
C ARG A 68 7.90 -6.78 -8.43
N ILE A 69 8.27 -7.27 -7.25
CA ILE A 69 7.94 -6.62 -5.99
C ILE A 69 9.11 -5.76 -5.56
N LEU A 70 8.88 -4.45 -5.50
CA LEU A 70 9.86 -3.50 -5.00
C LEU A 70 9.65 -3.30 -3.50
N ALA A 71 10.76 -3.40 -2.75
CA ALA A 71 10.87 -2.96 -1.37
C ALA A 71 11.34 -1.51 -1.37
N ILE A 72 10.51 -0.61 -0.85
CA ILE A 72 10.74 0.83 -0.87
C ILE A 72 10.82 1.31 0.57
N ASP A 73 11.96 1.88 0.93
CA ASP A 73 12.16 2.45 2.26
C ASP A 73 11.76 3.93 2.23
N ILE A 74 10.81 4.29 3.09
CA ILE A 74 10.31 5.66 3.26
C ILE A 74 10.81 6.14 4.61
N ALA A 75 11.26 7.40 4.69
CA ALA A 75 11.66 7.99 5.97
C ALA A 75 10.50 7.90 6.97
N ARG A 76 10.81 7.60 8.24
CA ARG A 76 9.77 7.47 9.29
C ARG A 76 8.88 8.71 9.38
N THR A 77 9.49 9.89 9.35
CA THR A 77 8.80 11.19 9.40
C THR A 77 7.85 11.41 8.22
N ASP A 78 8.23 10.96 7.03
CA ASP A 78 7.40 11.10 5.83
C ASP A 78 6.22 10.14 5.88
N PHE A 79 6.44 8.92 6.39
CA PHE A 79 5.37 7.96 6.60
C PHE A 79 4.36 8.42 7.66
N ASP A 80 4.84 9.03 8.76
CA ASP A 80 3.97 9.62 9.78
C ASP A 80 3.14 10.77 9.17
N THR A 81 3.74 11.61 8.31
CA THR A 81 3.04 12.66 7.57
C THR A 81 1.97 12.10 6.61
N ILE A 82 2.26 10.99 5.92
CA ILE A 82 1.29 10.28 5.07
C ILE A 82 0.10 9.83 5.91
N PHE A 83 0.35 9.28 7.10
CA PHE A 83 -0.68 8.84 8.02
C PHE A 83 -1.57 9.97 8.53
N GLU A 84 -0.98 11.08 8.95
CA GLU A 84 -1.70 12.26 9.44
C GLU A 84 -2.63 12.87 8.38
N LYS A 85 -2.23 12.81 7.11
CA LYS A 85 -3.02 13.34 5.97
C LYS A 85 -4.06 12.34 5.44
N SER A 86 -4.02 11.09 5.89
CA SER A 86 -4.83 10.03 5.33
C SER A 86 -6.27 10.03 5.84
N VAL A 87 -7.20 9.56 4.99
CA VAL A 87 -8.58 9.30 5.38
C VAL A 87 -8.82 7.80 5.45
N ILE A 88 -9.36 7.32 6.56
CA ILE A 88 -9.69 5.89 6.72
C ILE A 88 -10.91 5.54 5.86
N ASN A 89 -10.70 4.66 4.88
CA ASN A 89 -11.74 4.00 4.12
C ASN A 89 -12.38 2.87 4.96
N ASN A 90 -13.33 3.24 5.81
CA ASN A 90 -14.08 2.33 6.68
C ASN A 90 -15.20 1.58 5.94
N HIS A 91 -14.88 0.86 4.86
CA HIS A 91 -15.90 0.06 4.16
C HIS A 91 -16.58 -0.99 5.06
N ASP A 92 -15.87 -1.49 6.10
CA ASP A 92 -16.36 -2.59 6.94
C ASP A 92 -16.99 -2.19 8.28
N LYS A 93 -16.72 -0.99 8.83
CA LYS A 93 -16.96 -0.75 10.27
C LYS A 93 -18.22 0.02 10.65
N ASN A 94 -19.02 0.57 9.74
CA ASN A 94 -20.34 1.12 10.09
C ASN A 94 -21.20 1.37 8.84
N HIS A 95 -22.19 0.51 8.60
CA HIS A 95 -23.31 0.79 7.69
C HIS A 95 -24.24 1.93 8.19
N ASN A 96 -23.81 2.74 9.17
CA ASN A 96 -24.65 3.70 9.90
C ASN A 96 -24.04 5.10 10.05
N LEU A 97 -23.08 5.51 9.21
CA LEU A 97 -22.63 6.90 9.13
C LEU A 97 -22.93 7.45 7.72
N SER A 98 -23.60 8.60 7.68
CA SER A 98 -24.25 9.21 6.53
C SER A 98 -23.45 9.13 5.21
N SER A 99 -24.02 8.39 4.26
CA SER A 99 -23.41 7.88 3.02
C SER A 99 -22.74 8.91 2.08
N ASN A 100 -22.95 10.22 2.22
CA ASN A 100 -22.48 11.18 1.21
C ASN A 100 -21.22 11.96 1.60
N SER A 101 -21.12 12.47 2.84
CA SER A 101 -19.96 13.30 3.25
C SER A 101 -18.66 12.49 3.33
N TRP A 102 -18.71 11.25 3.80
CA TRP A 102 -17.54 10.37 3.85
C TRP A 102 -17.08 9.91 2.46
N LYS A 103 -18.01 9.55 1.56
CA LYS A 103 -17.67 9.18 0.18
C LYS A 103 -17.02 10.36 -0.55
N GLU A 104 -17.50 11.58 -0.32
CA GLU A 104 -16.87 12.79 -0.84
C GLU A 104 -15.49 13.05 -0.24
N ALA A 105 -15.31 12.85 1.07
CA ALA A 105 -14.02 13.03 1.72
C ALA A 105 -12.97 12.02 1.18
N VAL A 106 -13.35 10.75 1.00
CA VAL A 106 -12.49 9.73 0.38
C VAL A 106 -12.19 10.10 -1.08
N LYS A 107 -13.20 10.55 -1.85
CA LYS A 107 -13.01 10.93 -3.26
C LYS A 107 -12.11 12.16 -3.43
N LYS A 108 -12.10 13.07 -2.45
CA LYS A 108 -11.29 14.30 -2.44
C LYS A 108 -9.92 14.11 -1.77
N SER A 109 -9.66 12.96 -1.14
CA SER A 109 -8.41 12.72 -0.43
C SER A 109 -7.34 12.15 -1.36
N ASP A 110 -6.13 12.66 -1.20
CA ASP A 110 -4.95 12.17 -1.92
C ASP A 110 -4.41 10.85 -1.33
N ILE A 111 -4.74 10.54 -0.07
CA ILE A 111 -4.19 9.40 0.69
C ILE A 111 -5.30 8.70 1.46
N ILE A 112 -5.48 7.40 1.21
CA ILE A 112 -6.59 6.63 1.77
C ILE A 112 -6.04 5.41 2.50
N ILE A 113 -6.46 5.16 3.74
CA ILE A 113 -6.10 3.93 4.46
C ILE A 113 -7.24 2.93 4.39
N GLN A 114 -6.94 1.69 4.01
CA GLN A 114 -7.85 0.56 4.10
C GLN A 114 -7.27 -0.56 4.96
N TRP A 115 -8.08 -1.06 5.89
CA TRP A 115 -7.74 -2.23 6.70
C TRP A 115 -8.28 -3.51 6.07
N ASP A 116 -7.40 -4.47 5.81
CA ASP A 116 -7.71 -5.77 5.23
C ASP A 116 -7.29 -6.89 6.20
N PRO A 117 -7.81 -8.12 6.08
CA PRO A 117 -7.27 -9.23 6.86
C PRO A 117 -5.81 -9.49 6.44
N GLU A 118 -4.93 -9.83 7.37
CA GLU A 118 -3.56 -10.23 7.06
C GLU A 118 -3.50 -11.64 6.45
N ARG A 119 -2.34 -12.03 5.95
CA ARG A 119 -2.07 -13.32 5.30
C ARG A 119 -0.85 -14.02 5.87
N ASP A 120 -0.91 -15.35 5.86
CA ASP A 120 0.28 -16.20 6.06
C ASP A 120 1.04 -16.42 4.73
N ILE A 121 2.11 -17.21 4.80
CA ILE A 121 2.93 -17.57 3.63
C ILE A 121 2.18 -18.43 2.60
N TYR A 122 1.08 -19.06 2.98
CA TYR A 122 0.21 -19.83 2.10
C TYR A 122 -0.97 -19.00 1.57
N LEU A 123 -0.99 -17.70 1.88
CA LEU A 123 -2.04 -16.75 1.51
C LEU A 123 -3.40 -17.00 2.17
N ASN A 124 -3.44 -17.75 3.28
CA ASN A 124 -4.64 -17.91 4.10
C ASN A 124 -4.91 -16.64 4.93
N LYS A 125 -6.17 -16.34 5.20
CA LYS A 125 -6.58 -15.22 6.05
C LYS A 125 -6.16 -15.47 7.51
N LEU A 126 -5.57 -14.47 8.14
CA LEU A 126 -5.27 -14.46 9.58
C LEU A 126 -6.34 -13.67 10.36
N ASN A 127 -6.39 -13.90 11.68
CA ASN A 127 -7.36 -13.29 12.59
C ASN A 127 -7.02 -11.85 13.02
N TYR A 128 -6.01 -11.25 12.40
CA TYR A 128 -5.63 -9.86 12.61
C TYR A 128 -5.57 -9.09 11.28
N ARG A 129 -5.64 -7.77 11.37
CA ARG A 129 -5.69 -6.89 10.20
C ARG A 129 -4.29 -6.38 9.79
N THR A 130 -4.22 -5.95 8.54
CA THR A 130 -3.10 -5.27 7.89
C THR A 130 -3.63 -4.06 7.13
N ILE A 131 -2.74 -3.20 6.60
CA ILE A 131 -3.16 -2.01 5.86
C ILE A 131 -2.62 -1.98 4.44
N GLN A 132 -3.38 -1.29 3.60
CA GLN A 132 -2.88 -0.59 2.42
C GLN A 132 -3.18 0.89 2.58
N ILE A 133 -2.25 1.72 2.09
CA ILE A 133 -2.28 3.18 2.16
C ILE A 133 -2.17 3.71 0.73
#